data_AF-A0A673FM19-F1
#
_entry.id   AF-A0A673FM19-F1
#
_cell.length_a   1.000
_cell.length_b   1.000
_cell.length_c   1.000
_cell.angle_alpha   90.00
_cell.angle_beta   90.00
_cell.angle_gamma   90.00
#
_symmetry.space_group_name_H-M   'P 1'
#
loop_
_entity.id
_entity.type
_entity.pdbx_description
1 polymer ?
#
loop_
_entity_poly.entity_id
_entity_poly.type
_entity_poly.pdbx_seq_one_letter_code
_entity_poly.pdbx_strand_id
1 'polypeptide(L)' 'AHLCGSNLVDALYLVCGPRGFFYSRIVERCCHRPCTIYHLEDYCS' A
#
# COMPACT_ATOMS: atom_id res chain seq x y z
N ALA A 1 1.41 15.48 0.26
CA ALA A 1 0.78 14.37 1.02
C ALA A 1 1.82 13.27 1.20
N HIS A 2 2.29 13.06 2.43
CA HIS A 2 3.21 11.97 2.77
C HIS A 2 2.34 10.76 3.12
N LEU A 3 2.25 9.78 2.21
CA LEU A 3 1.58 8.50 2.49
C LEU A 3 2.53 7.61 3.28
N CYS A 4 2.84 8.00 4.52
CA CYS A 4 3.59 7.15 5.44
C CYS A 4 2.69 6.87 6.64
N GLY A 5 2.30 5.60 6.80
CA GLY A 5 1.40 5.14 7.87
C GLY A 5 0.00 4.71 7.40
N SER A 6 -1.01 5.04 8.21
CA SER A 6 -2.39 4.52 8.14
C SER A 6 -3.05 4.62 6.76
N ASN A 7 -2.84 5.73 6.03
CA ASN A 7 -3.47 5.93 4.72
C ASN A 7 -3.04 4.92 3.66
N LEU A 8 -1.84 4.31 3.82
CA LEU A 8 -1.36 3.27 2.92
C LEU A 8 -2.08 1.94 3.18
N VAL A 9 -2.30 1.62 4.46
CA VAL A 9 -3.01 0.40 4.90
C VAL A 9 -4.46 0.45 4.45
N ASP A 10 -5.12 1.60 4.63
CA ASP A 10 -6.50 1.80 4.21
C ASP A 10 -6.65 1.67 2.68
N ALA A 11 -5.71 2.25 1.93
CA ALA A 11 -5.69 2.14 0.47
C ALA A 11 -5.47 0.68 0.01
N LEU A 12 -4.57 -0.06 0.66
CA LEU A 12 -4.32 -1.47 0.37
C LEU A 12 -5.51 -2.36 0.73
N TYR A 13 -6.18 -2.08 1.84
CA TYR A 13 -7.38 -2.80 2.23
C TYR A 13 -8.49 -2.60 1.19
N LEU A 14 -8.63 -1.39 0.64
CA LEU A 14 -9.55 -1.09 -0.45
C LEU A 14 -9.19 -1.79 -1.77
N VAL A 15 -7.91 -1.82 -2.14
CA VAL A 15 -7.42 -2.35 -3.43
C VAL A 15 -7.34 -3.89 -3.43
N CYS A 16 -6.80 -4.46 -2.36
CA CYS A 16 -6.58 -5.91 -2.28
C CYS A 16 -7.80 -6.66 -1.73
N GLY A 17 -8.60 -6.02 -0.87
CA GLY A 17 -9.83 -6.58 -0.32
C GLY A 17 -9.59 -7.99 0.24
N PRO A 18 -10.32 -9.02 -0.25
CA PRO A 18 -10.20 -10.39 0.25
C PRO A 18 -8.88 -11.09 -0.12
N ARG A 19 -8.13 -10.57 -1.12
CA ARG A 19 -6.82 -11.13 -1.50
C ARG A 19 -5.79 -10.96 -0.38
N GLY A 20 -5.95 -9.94 0.47
CA GLY A 20 -4.95 -9.57 1.46
C GLY A 20 -3.73 -8.90 0.82
N PHE A 21 -2.80 -8.44 1.67
CA PHE A 21 -1.57 -7.78 1.24
C PHE A 21 -0.48 -7.92 2.32
N PHE A 22 0.78 -7.79 1.91
CA PHE A 22 1.93 -7.83 2.83
C PHE A 22 2.46 -6.43 3.14
N TYR A 23 2.04 -5.88 4.28
CA TYR A 23 2.40 -4.52 4.72
C TYR A 23 3.91 -4.25 4.76
N SER A 24 4.73 -5.23 5.15
CA SER A 24 6.17 -5.06 5.39
C SER A 24 6.97 -4.64 4.14
N ARG A 25 6.57 -5.06 2.93
CA ARG A 25 7.28 -4.72 1.68
C ARG A 25 6.94 -3.33 1.14
N ILE A 26 5.86 -2.74 1.64
CA ILE A 26 5.24 -1.54 1.06
C ILE A 26 5.70 -0.29 1.81
N VAL A 27 5.89 -0.38 3.13
CA VAL A 27 6.34 0.74 3.98
C VAL A 27 7.68 1.29 3.50
N GLU A 28 8.66 0.43 3.22
CA GLU A 28 9.98 0.87 2.72
C GLU A 28 9.91 1.58 1.37
N ARG A 29 9.03 1.12 0.47
CA ARG A 29 8.93 1.66 -0.89
C ARG A 29 8.09 2.94 -0.94
N CYS A 30 6.95 2.93 -0.27
CA CYS A 30 5.91 3.95 -0.41
C CYS A 30 6.03 5.10 0.60
N CYS A 31 6.79 4.93 1.69
CA CYS A 31 7.06 6.01 2.65
C CYS A 31 8.13 7.00 2.15
N HIS A 32 9.16 6.52 1.45
CA HIS A 32 10.22 7.37 0.88
C HIS A 32 9.91 7.86 -0.53
N ARG A 33 9.04 7.18 -1.27
CA ARG A 33 8.50 7.63 -2.55
C ARG A 33 7.00 7.39 -2.56
N PRO A 34 6.14 8.42 -2.66
CA PRO A 34 4.70 8.22 -2.64
C PRO A 34 4.29 7.30 -3.80
N CYS A 35 3.60 6.20 -3.47
CA CYS A 35 3.04 5.28 -4.44
C CYS A 35 1.65 5.75 -4.88
N THR A 36 1.28 5.44 -6.12
CA THR A 36 -0.09 5.60 -6.62
C THR A 36 -0.93 4.37 -6.27
N ILE A 37 -2.26 4.49 -6.36
CA ILE A 37 -3.17 3.35 -6.16
C ILE A 37 -2.84 2.18 -7.10
N TYR A 38 -2.45 2.47 -8.33
CA TYR A 38 -2.06 1.43 -9.30
C TYR A 38 -0.83 0.64 -8.86
N HIS A 39 0.15 1.30 -8.22
CA HIS A 39 1.30 0.60 -7.65
C HIS A 39 0.93 -0.30 -6.47
N LEU A 40 -0.22 -0.11 -5.81
CA LEU A 40 -0.64 -0.93 -4.67
C LEU A 40 -1.16 -2.31 -5.11
N GLU A 41 -1.68 -2.43 -6.33
CA GLU A 41 -2.18 -3.71 -6.87
C GLU A 41 -1.07 -4.79 -6.93
N ASP A 42 0.17 -4.39 -7.22
CA ASP A 42 1.34 -5.28 -7.27
C ASP A 42 1.72 -5.87 -5.90
N TYR A 43 1.15 -5.35 -4.81
CA TYR A 43 1.42 -5.82 -3.44
C TYR A 43 0.29 -6.64 -2.84
N CYS A 44 -0.78 -6.91 -3.61
CA CYS A 44 -1.81 -7.86 -3.20
C CYS A 44 -1.26 -9.29 -3.26
N SER A 45 -1.70 -10.16 -2.33
CA SER A 45 -1.33 -11.58 -2.29
C SER A 45 -2.00 -12.44 -3.36
#